data_AF-A0A2D8FBE9-F1
#
_entry.id   AF-A0A2D8FBE9-F1
#
_cell.length_a   1.000
_cell.length_b   1.000
_cell.length_c   1.000
_cell.angle_alpha   90.00
_cell.angle_beta   90.00
_cell.angle_gamma   90.00
#
_symmetry.space_group_name_H-M   'P 1'
#
loop_
_entity.id
_entity.type
_entity.pdbx_description
1 polymer ?
#
loop_
_entity_poly.entity_id
_entity_poly.type
_entity_poly.pdbx_seq_one_letter_code
_entity_poly.pdbx_strand_id
1 'polypeptide(L)' 'MKFILIATAMNLQLVYPSQEVCNQALTDVIKQDPKAICIPAGEQPVDTMFDNFVNMIIKLDKLNQNKLTDTD' A
#
# COMPACT_ATOMS: atom_id res chain seq x y z
N MET A 1 2.02 2.81 -6.17
CA MET A 1 1.25 3.53 -5.12
C MET A 1 -0.22 3.27 -5.34
N LYS A 2 -0.97 2.94 -4.29
CA LYS A 2 -2.42 2.69 -4.36
C LYS A 2 -3.20 4.01 -4.31
N PHE A 3 -4.40 4.05 -4.90
CA PHE A 3 -5.27 5.22 -4.97
C PHE A 3 -6.67 4.87 -4.47
N ILE A 4 -7.34 5.79 -3.78
CA ILE A 4 -8.71 5.62 -3.29
C ILE A 4 -9.63 6.47 -4.13
N LEU A 5 -10.73 5.88 -4.60
CA LEU A 5 -11.86 6.62 -5.14
C LEU A 5 -12.88 6.81 -4.02
N ILE A 6 -13.16 8.06 -3.68
CA ILE A 6 -14.21 8.43 -2.74
C ILE A 6 -15.39 8.91 -3.57
N ALA A 7 -16.52 8.20 -3.50
CA ALA A 7 -17.80 8.62 -4.06
C ALA A 7 -18.83 8.67 -2.92
N THR A 8 -18.94 9.85 -2.30
CA THR A 8 -19.75 10.08 -1.11
C THR A 8 -21.24 9.81 -1.35
N ALA A 9 -21.73 10.03 -2.57
CA ALA A 9 -23.13 9.78 -2.92
C ALA A 9 -23.45 8.29 -3.02
N MET A 10 -22.43 7.44 -3.22
CA MET A 10 -22.61 6.00 -3.45
C MET A 10 -22.09 5.13 -2.30
N ASN A 11 -21.63 5.72 -1.20
CA ASN A 11 -20.99 5.03 -0.06
C ASN A 11 -19.89 4.03 -0.51
N LEU A 12 -19.15 4.40 -1.56
CA LEU A 12 -18.14 3.57 -2.19
C LEU A 12 -16.74 4.08 -1.79
N GLN A 13 -15.95 3.19 -1.18
CA GLN A 13 -14.53 3.40 -0.90
C GLN A 13 -13.73 2.27 -1.54
N LEU A 14 -13.28 2.48 -2.77
CA LEU A 14 -12.54 1.49 -3.54
C LEU A 14 -11.06 1.87 -3.62
N VAL A 15 -10.18 0.88 -3.52
CA VAL A 15 -8.73 1.06 -3.65
C VAL A 15 -8.26 0.49 -4.98
N TYR A 16 -7.63 1.34 -5.78
CA TYR A 16 -7.05 1.04 -7.08
C TYR A 16 -5.53 0.91 -7.00
N PRO A 17 -4.92 0.07 -7.84
CA PRO A 17 -3.48 -0.20 -7.81
C PRO A 17 -2.63 0.93 -8.44
N SER A 18 -3.22 1.78 -9.29
CA SER A 18 -2.55 2.89 -9.94
C SER A 18 -3.48 4.09 -10.13
N GLN A 19 -2.88 5.26 -10.39
CA GLN A 19 -3.61 6.50 -10.63
C GLN A 19 -4.45 6.45 -11.91
N GLU A 20 -3.92 5.84 -12.96
CA GLU A 20 -4.57 5.72 -14.26
C GLU A 20 -5.89 4.97 -14.15
N VAL A 21 -5.89 3.83 -13.46
CA VAL A 21 -7.10 3.03 -13.25
C VAL A 21 -8.11 3.79 -12.39
N CYS A 22 -7.64 4.51 -11.38
CA CYS A 22 -8.51 5.32 -10.52
C CYS A 22 -9.16 6.50 -11.28
N ASN A 23 -8.41 7.17 -12.16
CA ASN A 23 -8.91 8.26 -13.01
C ASN A 23 -9.91 7.74 -14.06
N GLN A 24 -9.66 6.55 -14.60
CA GLN A 24 -10.56 5.91 -15.54
C GLN A 24 -11.90 5.59 -14.86
N ALA A 25 -11.87 5.03 -13.65
CA ALA A 25 -13.08 4.82 -12.85
C ALA A 25 -13.77 6.13 -12.46
N LEU A 26 -13.01 7.18 -12.10
CA LEU A 26 -13.53 8.50 -11.79
C LEU A 26 -14.34 9.10 -12.96
N THR A 27 -13.91 8.87 -14.20
CA THR A 27 -14.59 9.40 -15.40
C THR A 27 -16.02 8.88 -15.54
N ASP A 28 -16.28 7.65 -15.10
CA ASP A 28 -17.62 7.08 -15.12
C ASP A 28 -18.42 7.42 -13.87
N VAL A 29 -17.76 7.44 -12.72
CA VAL A 29 -18.41 7.75 -11.43
C VAL A 29 -18.80 9.23 -11.34
N ILE A 30 -18.05 10.16 -11.92
CA ILE A 30 -18.35 11.60 -11.86
C ILE A 30 -19.67 11.97 -12.56
N LYS A 31 -20.13 11.12 -13.49
CA LYS A 31 -21.44 11.26 -14.16
C LYS A 31 -22.60 11.04 -13.19
N GLN A 32 -22.37 10.29 -12.11
CA GLN A 32 -23.36 9.93 -11.10
C GLN A 32 -23.13 10.67 -9.77
N ASP A 33 -21.87 10.86 -9.38
CA ASP A 33 -21.44 11.62 -8.22
C ASP A 33 -20.42 12.69 -8.61
N PRO A 34 -20.84 13.94 -8.84
CA PRO A 34 -19.95 15.04 -9.22
C PRO A 34 -18.86 15.36 -8.19
N LYS A 35 -19.00 14.87 -6.95
CA LYS A 35 -18.03 15.05 -5.87
C LYS A 35 -17.07 13.88 -5.76
N ALA A 36 -17.12 12.91 -6.68
CA ALA A 36 -16.19 11.82 -6.69
C ALA A 36 -14.76 12.33 -6.90
N ILE A 37 -13.82 11.83 -6.11
CA ILE A 37 -12.40 12.21 -6.20
C ILE A 37 -11.51 10.98 -6.11
N CYS A 38 -10.40 11.03 -6.84
CA CYS A 38 -9.32 10.06 -6.71
C CYS A 38 -8.18 10.68 -5.86
N ILE A 39 -7.79 10.01 -4.79
CA ILE A 39 -6.72 10.47 -3.89
C ILE A 39 -5.68 9.36 -3.66
N PRO A 40 -4.40 9.68 -3.41
CA PRO A 40 -3.41 8.69 -3.02
C PRO A 40 -3.81 8.02 -1.70
N ALA A 41 -3.71 6.69 -1.62
CA ALA A 41 -4.16 5.92 -0.45
C ALA A 41 -3.26 6.06 0.79
N GLY A 42 -2.11 6.74 0.68
CA GLY A 42 -1.04 6.69 1.67
C GLY A 42 -0.38 5.30 1.75
N GLU A 43 0.72 5.20 2.48
CA GLU A 43 1.28 3.90 2.86
C GLU A 43 0.38 3.27 3.93
N GLN A 44 -0.08 2.04 3.70
CA GLN A 44 -0.92 1.37 4.68
C GLN A 44 -0.04 0.74 5.78
N PRO A 45 -0.48 0.74 7.05
CA PRO A 45 0.25 0.14 8.16
C PRO A 45 0.55 -1.37 7.98
N VAL A 46 -0.13 -2.03 7.03
CA VAL A 46 0.12 -3.43 6.68
C VAL A 46 1.44 -3.61 5.91
N ASP A 47 1.76 -2.66 5.03
CA ASP A 47 3.00 -2.70 4.24
C ASP A 47 4.22 -2.52 5.17
N THR A 48 4.09 -1.67 6.20
CA THR A 48 5.13 -1.50 7.24
C THR A 48 5.29 -2.71 8.16
N MET A 49 4.25 -3.49 8.44
CA MET A 49 4.38 -4.74 9.21
C MET A 49 5.17 -5.81 8.44
N PHE A 50 4.92 -5.93 7.14
CA PHE A 50 5.65 -6.87 6.29
C PHE A 50 7.13 -6.46 6.15
N ASP A 51 7.40 -5.17 5.95
CA ASP A 51 8.77 -4.65 5.88
C ASP A 51 9.53 -4.83 7.20
N ASN A 52 8.86 -4.65 8.34
CA ASN A 52 9.43 -4.92 9.66
C ASN A 52 9.75 -6.41 9.86
N PHE A 53 8.87 -7.31 9.38
CA PHE A 53 9.10 -8.75 9.42
C PHE A 53 10.31 -9.16 8.56
N VAL A 54 10.39 -8.69 7.32
CA VAL A 54 11.53 -8.97 6.43
C VAL A 54 12.84 -8.43 7.02
N ASN A 55 12.82 -7.21 7.56
CA ASN A 55 13.97 -6.62 8.24
C ASN A 55 14.41 -7.42 9.49
N MET A 56 13.46 -8.01 10.22
CA MET A 56 13.77 -8.88 11.36
C MET A 56 14.49 -10.15 10.91
N ILE A 57 14.01 -10.81 9.84
CA ILE A 57 14.66 -12.01 9.27
C ILE A 57 16.08 -11.69 8.83
N ILE A 58 16.29 -10.59 8.10
CA ILE A 58 17.62 -10.16 7.64
C ILE A 58 18.55 -9.91 8.82
N LYS A 59 18.06 -9.31 9.91
CA LYS A 59 18.86 -9.11 11.13
C LYS A 59 19.21 -10.42 11.82
N LEU A 60 18.28 -11.37 11.89
CA LEU A 60 18.52 -12.70 12.48
C LEU A 60 19.55 -13.50 11.67
N ASP A 61 19.49 -13.44 10.34
CA ASP A 61 20.49 -14.08 9.47
C ASP A 61 21.90 -13.49 9.69
N LYS A 62 22.02 -12.17 9.73
CA LYS A 62 23.29 -11.48 10.04
C LYS A 62 23.85 -11.83 11.42
N LEU A 63 22.99 -11.98 12.43
CA LEU A 63 23.41 -12.39 13.78
C LEU A 63 23.89 -13.86 13.82
N ASN A 64 23.29 -14.74 13.01
CA ASN A 64 23.71 -16.12 12.89
C ASN A 64 25.03 -16.29 12.11
N GLN A 65 25.33 -15.41 11.14
CA GLN A 65 26.61 -15.45 10.42
C GLN A 65 27.81 -15.04 11.28
N ASN A 66 27.61 -14.27 12.36
CA ASN A 66 28.68 -13.91 13.31
C ASN A 66 29.07 -15.02 14.30
N LYS A 67 28.47 -16.22 14.21
CA LYS A 67 28.85 -17.39 15.04
C LYS A 67 29.77 -18.40 14.34
N LEU A 68 30.27 -18.10 13.13
CA LEU A 68 31.15 -18.98 12.36
C LEU A 68 32.61 -18.50 12.28
N THR A 69 33.02 -17.46 13.01
CA THR A 69 34.41 -16.95 13.01
C THR A 69 35.10 -16.97 14.37
N ASP A 70 34.53 -17.59 15.41
CA ASP A 70 35.32 -18.05 16.56
C ASP A 70 35.72 -19.50 16.29
N THR A 71 36.81 -19.66 15.53
CA THR A 71 37.65 -20.87 15.61
C THR A 71 38.83 -20.49 16.50
N ASP A 72 39.03 -21.30 17.53
CA ASP A 72 40.15 -21.25 18.50
C ASP A 72 41.53 -21.00 17.88
#